data_AF-A0A271JFF4-F1
#
_entry.id   AF-A0A271JFF4-F1
#
_cell.length_a   1.000
_cell.length_b   1.000
_cell.length_c   1.000
_cell.angle_alpha   90.00
_cell.angle_beta   90.00
_cell.angle_gamma   90.00
#
_symmetry.space_group_name_H-M   'P 1'
#
loop_
_entity.id
_entity.type
_entity.pdbx_description
1 polymer ?
#
loop_
_entity_poly.entity_id
_entity_poly.type
_entity_poly.pdbx_seq_one_letter_code
_entity_poly.pdbx_strand_id
1 'polypeptide(L)'
;MLNYIWAGLIIVSLVFALASDVGDIVRDTYRNADPLPVRIEFERPFDAEAPRQAARLVVDPIAFRQFYGVTDGAPEAAYEATLRATADGTPELVLTEDATLPAPLDVIRDATNPRDNILQGTLQNVTISGDGTAATGGLQFAPVRFVKMGAITTAAIDFAEVAVTIAIGLIGVLVLFLGLSKIAEDAGIIHALVKLVRPVLRPLFPDIPPDHPAMGMIALNLAANVFGLGNAATPFGIKAMEELQTLNPEPDTATDSMAMLLALNTASVQLIPPITLIAILGIETNNVYFPILFTTIGSLIVAILAAKGLSKLRRYRATNPNRDGRTVPAVVSTDSEG
;
A
#
# COMPACT_ATOMS: atom_id res chain seq x y z
N MET A 1 -19.87 11.23 -1.77
CA MET A 1 -19.52 11.04 -0.34
C MET A 1 -18.06 10.62 -0.14
N LEU A 2 -17.51 9.71 -0.96
CA LEU A 2 -16.16 9.19 -0.80
C LEU A 2 -15.05 10.26 -0.87
N ASN A 3 -15.18 11.26 -1.77
CA ASN A 3 -14.19 12.33 -1.91
C ASN A 3 -14.02 13.19 -0.65
N TYR A 4 -15.10 13.40 0.12
CA TYR A 4 -15.03 14.16 1.37
C TYR A 4 -14.34 13.37 2.50
N ILE A 5 -14.47 12.05 2.50
CA ILE A 5 -13.79 11.18 3.47
C ILE A 5 -12.28 11.21 3.19
N TRP A 6 -11.88 11.05 1.92
CA TRP A 6 -10.47 11.12 1.54
C TRP A 6 -9.85 12.48 1.80
N ALA A 7 -10.54 13.57 1.41
CA ALA A 7 -10.11 14.92 1.72
C ALA A 7 -9.97 15.13 3.23
N GLY A 8 -10.93 14.62 4.01
CA GLY A 8 -10.88 14.65 5.48
C GLY A 8 -9.66 13.91 6.04
N LEU A 9 -9.36 12.70 5.56
CA LEU A 9 -8.20 11.91 5.99
C LEU A 9 -6.87 12.62 5.65
N ILE A 10 -6.76 13.21 4.46
CA ILE A 10 -5.58 13.98 4.04
C ILE A 10 -5.40 15.22 4.92
N ILE A 11 -6.48 15.97 5.19
CA ILE A 11 -6.39 17.15 6.06
C ILE A 11 -6.00 16.75 7.47
N VAL A 12 -6.60 15.68 8.02
CA VAL A 12 -6.28 15.18 9.36
C VAL A 12 -4.82 14.72 9.44
N SER A 13 -4.30 14.04 8.42
CA SER A 13 -2.90 13.59 8.42
C SER A 13 -1.92 14.77 8.38
N LEU A 14 -2.20 15.79 7.55
CA LEU A 14 -1.39 17.01 7.49
C LEU A 14 -1.43 17.79 8.80
N VAL A 15 -2.61 17.94 9.43
CA VAL A 15 -2.74 18.59 10.73
C VAL A 15 -1.99 17.83 11.81
N PHE A 16 -2.09 16.49 11.81
CA PHE A 16 -1.36 15.64 12.76
C PHE A 16 0.15 15.78 12.59
N ALA A 17 0.66 15.71 11.36
CA ALA A 17 2.09 15.86 11.09
C ALA A 17 2.61 17.25 11.48
N LEU A 18 1.88 18.31 11.13
CA LEU A 18 2.22 19.66 11.51
C LEU A 18 2.24 19.83 13.04
N ALA A 19 1.22 19.33 13.74
CA ALA A 19 1.16 19.38 15.20
C ALA A 19 2.32 18.60 15.85
N SER A 20 2.66 17.43 15.30
CA SER A 20 3.80 16.63 15.76
C SER A 20 5.13 17.35 15.55
N ASP A 21 5.36 17.90 14.35
CA ASP A 21 6.60 18.61 14.02
C ASP A 21 6.74 19.91 14.81
N VAL A 22 5.64 20.64 15.04
CA VAL A 22 5.62 21.79 15.95
C VAL A 22 5.95 21.35 17.38
N GLY A 23 5.41 20.21 17.83
CA GLY A 23 5.76 19.61 19.11
C GLY A 23 7.26 19.30 19.22
N ASP A 24 7.86 18.75 18.17
CA ASP A 24 9.30 18.46 18.12
C ASP A 24 10.16 19.72 18.17
N ILE A 25 9.73 20.78 17.47
CA ILE A 25 10.41 22.08 17.49
C ILE A 25 10.32 22.71 18.89
N VAL A 26 9.14 22.69 19.51
CA VAL A 26 8.93 23.30 20.84
C VAL A 26 9.69 22.55 21.94
N ARG A 27 9.81 21.22 21.83
CA ARG A 27 10.56 20.38 22.79
C ARG A 27 12.06 20.30 22.48
N ASP A 28 12.51 20.89 21.39
CA ASP A 28 13.88 20.76 20.88
C ASP A 28 14.33 19.28 20.80
N THR A 29 13.44 18.41 20.29
CA THR A 29 13.63 16.94 20.28
C THR A 29 14.97 16.53 19.66
N TYR A 30 15.39 17.24 18.60
CA TYR A 30 16.63 16.94 17.85
C TYR A 30 17.83 17.76 18.31
N ARG A 31 17.66 18.66 19.30
CA ARG A 31 18.74 19.49 19.87
C ARG A 31 19.54 20.23 18.80
N ASN A 32 18.84 20.88 17.87
CA ASN A 32 19.42 21.41 16.63
C ASN A 32 20.50 22.48 16.83
N ALA A 33 20.54 23.14 17.99
CA ALA A 33 21.50 24.19 18.33
C ALA A 33 22.66 23.71 19.20
N ASP A 34 22.54 22.54 19.82
CA ASP A 34 23.52 22.01 20.76
C ASP A 34 24.34 20.90 20.08
N PRO A 35 25.67 20.96 20.08
CA PRO A 35 26.48 19.89 19.51
C PRO A 35 26.54 18.70 20.48
N LEU A 36 26.33 17.48 19.97
CA LEU A 36 26.35 16.25 20.76
C LEU A 36 27.77 16.00 21.30
N PRO A 37 27.99 15.88 22.62
CA PRO A 37 29.31 15.59 23.17
C PRO A 37 29.75 14.18 22.75
N VAL A 38 30.89 14.09 22.08
CA VAL A 38 31.42 12.84 21.53
C VAL A 38 32.93 12.72 21.73
N ARG A 39 33.41 11.47 21.72
CA ARG A 39 34.83 11.15 21.62
C ARG A 39 35.10 10.52 20.26
N ILE A 40 36.21 10.89 19.66
CA ILE A 40 36.67 10.35 18.39
C ILE A 40 37.98 9.63 18.66
N GLU A 41 38.10 8.41 18.14
CA GLU A 41 39.34 7.63 18.21
C GLU A 41 39.91 7.48 16.80
N PHE A 42 41.22 7.65 16.67
CA PHE A 42 41.94 7.54 15.41
C PHE A 42 42.88 6.34 15.45
N GLU A 43 42.90 5.54 14.38
CA GLU A 43 43.85 4.42 14.27
C GLU A 43 45.31 4.89 14.11
N ARG A 44 45.48 6.11 13.61
CA ARG A 44 46.76 6.81 13.47
C ARG A 44 46.63 8.21 14.07
N PRO A 45 47.70 8.83 14.58
CA PRO A 45 47.63 10.19 15.09
C PRO A 45 46.94 11.13 14.10
N PHE A 46 46.12 12.04 14.62
CA PHE A 46 45.37 13.01 13.83
C PHE A 46 46.28 13.78 12.85
N ASP A 47 45.93 13.77 11.57
CA ASP A 47 46.63 14.50 10.51
C ASP A 47 45.72 15.59 9.94
N ALA A 48 46.04 16.85 10.24
CA ALA A 48 45.24 18.01 9.84
C ALA A 48 45.25 18.27 8.32
N GLU A 49 46.27 17.78 7.60
CA GLU A 49 46.44 17.97 6.16
C GLU A 49 45.81 16.83 5.35
N ALA A 50 45.42 15.73 6.00
CA ALA A 50 44.81 14.60 5.34
C ALA A 50 43.37 14.94 4.91
N PRO A 51 43.02 14.78 3.61
CA PRO A 51 41.67 15.10 3.14
C PRO A 51 40.62 14.14 3.70
N ARG A 52 41.01 12.90 4.02
CA ARG A 52 40.18 11.89 4.65
C ARG A 52 41.01 11.03 5.61
N GLN A 53 40.47 10.77 6.79
CA GLN A 53 41.11 9.91 7.79
C GLN A 53 40.05 8.99 8.43
N ALA A 54 40.38 7.71 8.57
CA ALA A 54 39.54 6.75 9.28
C ALA A 54 39.47 7.10 10.77
N ALA A 55 38.28 7.02 11.34
CA ALA A 55 38.01 7.38 12.73
C ALA A 55 36.89 6.51 13.30
N ARG A 56 36.79 6.44 14.62
CA ARG A 56 35.68 5.79 15.30
C ARG A 56 34.97 6.80 16.19
N LEU A 57 33.65 6.91 16.02
CA LEU A 57 32.81 7.76 16.84
C LEU A 57 32.39 6.99 18.08
N VAL A 58 32.89 7.41 19.24
CA VAL A 58 32.52 6.87 20.55
C VAL A 58 31.51 7.80 21.20
N VAL A 59 30.29 7.31 21.40
CA VAL A 59 29.21 8.03 22.07
C VAL A 59 28.96 7.40 23.44
N ASP A 60 29.09 8.19 24.50
CA ASP A 60 28.78 7.71 25.85
C ASP A 60 27.25 7.50 25.99
N PRO A 61 26.77 6.28 26.31
CA PRO A 61 25.34 6.00 26.35
C PRO A 61 24.58 6.79 27.44
N ILE A 62 25.23 7.18 28.53
CA ILE A 62 24.61 7.95 29.61
C ILE A 62 24.50 9.41 29.16
N ALA A 63 25.58 9.97 28.62
CA ALA A 63 25.59 11.33 28.08
C ALA A 63 24.57 11.48 26.95
N PHE A 64 24.46 10.48 26.06
CA PHE A 64 23.47 10.45 24.99
C PHE A 64 22.03 10.52 25.50
N ARG A 65 21.68 9.67 26.47
CA ARG A 65 20.33 9.67 27.07
C ARG A 65 20.00 10.97 27.78
N GLN A 66 20.97 11.55 28.48
CA GLN A 66 20.80 12.86 29.11
C GLN A 66 20.64 13.98 28.09
N PHE A 67 21.40 13.93 27.00
CA PHE A 67 21.40 14.94 25.96
C PHE A 67 20.07 15.00 25.19
N TYR A 68 19.50 13.84 24.84
CA TYR A 68 18.22 13.73 24.12
C TYR A 68 17.00 13.48 25.00
N GLY A 69 17.19 13.26 26.31
CA GLY A 69 16.10 12.94 27.23
C GLY A 69 15.41 11.60 26.97
N VAL A 70 16.12 10.62 26.39
CA VAL A 70 15.56 9.30 26.01
C VAL A 70 15.86 8.24 27.07
N THR A 71 14.89 7.35 27.31
CA THR A 71 15.00 6.25 28.29
C THR A 71 15.51 4.95 27.68
N ASP A 72 15.25 4.74 26.40
CA ASP A 72 15.52 3.51 25.65
C ASP A 72 16.31 3.81 24.36
N GLY A 73 17.01 2.81 23.83
CA GLY A 73 17.87 2.97 22.64
C GLY A 73 19.26 3.49 23.01
N ALA A 74 20.14 2.59 23.45
CA ALA A 74 21.54 2.94 23.67
C ALA A 74 22.30 2.93 22.33
N PRO A 75 23.13 3.94 22.06
CA PRO A 75 24.06 3.86 20.93
C PRO A 75 25.04 2.70 21.14
N GLU A 76 25.55 2.18 20.02
CA GLU A 76 26.69 1.27 20.06
C GLU A 76 27.89 1.97 20.71
N ALA A 77 28.80 1.19 21.31
CA ALA A 77 29.96 1.73 22.00
C ALA A 77 30.87 2.56 21.07
N ALA A 78 30.95 2.18 19.79
CA ALA A 78 31.68 2.91 18.77
C ALA A 78 31.09 2.66 17.38
N TYR A 79 31.00 3.71 16.56
CA TYR A 79 30.62 3.64 15.15
C TYR A 79 31.84 3.87 14.26
N GLU A 80 31.96 3.09 13.19
CA GLU A 80 32.96 3.37 12.16
C GLU A 80 32.61 4.66 11.41
N ALA A 81 33.61 5.54 11.25
CA ALA A 81 33.42 6.84 10.64
C ALA A 81 34.64 7.26 9.82
N THR A 82 34.43 8.23 8.94
CA THR A 82 35.50 8.89 8.19
C THR A 82 35.46 10.37 8.50
N LEU A 83 36.58 10.90 8.96
CA LEU A 83 36.80 12.33 9.05
C LEU A 83 37.12 12.88 7.66
N ARG A 84 36.46 13.96 7.26
CA ARG A 84 36.65 14.64 5.98
C ARG A 84 36.97 16.10 6.23
N ALA A 85 37.98 16.61 5.53
CA ALA A 85 38.26 18.05 5.52
C ALA A 85 37.25 18.76 4.61
N THR A 86 36.57 19.78 5.15
CA THR A 86 35.66 20.65 4.38
C THR A 86 36.42 21.86 3.85
N ALA A 87 35.96 22.46 2.74
CA ALA A 87 36.56 23.66 2.17
C ALA A 87 36.61 24.85 3.16
N ASP A 88 35.68 24.88 4.11
CA ASP A 88 35.58 25.91 5.16
C ASP A 88 36.50 25.64 6.37
N GLY A 89 37.34 24.59 6.31
CA GLY A 89 38.30 24.23 7.36
C GLY A 89 37.70 23.56 8.60
N THR A 90 36.38 23.39 8.65
CA THR A 90 35.70 22.63 9.72
C THR A 90 35.69 21.14 9.37
N PRO A 91 36.23 20.26 10.23
CA PRO A 91 36.25 18.84 9.94
C PRO A 91 34.83 18.26 10.07
N GLU A 92 34.42 17.48 9.08
CA GLU A 92 33.15 16.78 9.04
C GLU A 92 33.37 15.30 9.35
N LEU A 93 32.52 14.71 10.18
CA LEU A 93 32.53 13.29 10.49
C LEU A 93 31.36 12.62 9.78
N VAL A 94 31.64 11.59 8.99
CA VAL A 94 30.64 10.81 8.23
C VAL A 94 30.68 9.36 8.70
N LEU A 95 29.56 8.83 9.19
CA LEU A 95 29.43 7.44 9.59
C LEU A 95 29.26 6.52 8.37
N THR A 96 29.59 5.24 8.53
CA THR A 96 29.33 4.22 7.50
C THR A 96 27.84 3.97 7.29
N GLU A 97 27.45 3.62 6.06
CA GLU A 97 26.05 3.42 5.64
C GLU A 97 25.36 2.28 6.41
N ASP A 98 26.11 1.27 6.84
CA ASP A 98 25.59 0.09 7.54
C ASP A 98 25.40 0.29 9.06
N ALA A 99 25.68 1.50 9.57
CA ALA A 99 25.59 1.78 11.00
C ALA A 99 24.13 1.70 11.49
N THR A 100 23.89 0.87 12.52
CA THR A 100 22.59 0.77 13.18
C THR A 100 22.48 1.85 14.26
N LEU A 101 21.70 2.88 13.99
CA LEU A 101 21.58 4.06 14.85
C LEU A 101 20.30 3.99 15.71
N PRO A 102 20.36 4.33 17.01
CA PRO A 102 19.16 4.49 17.84
C PRO A 102 18.48 5.84 17.56
N ALA A 103 17.20 5.95 17.91
CA ALA A 103 16.53 7.24 17.96
C ALA A 103 17.19 8.19 18.97
N PRO A 104 17.38 9.49 18.63
CA PRO A 104 16.92 10.17 17.41
C PRO A 104 17.94 10.23 16.25
N LEU A 105 19.09 9.53 16.32
CA LEU A 105 20.14 9.62 15.31
C LEU A 105 19.74 9.03 13.95
N ASP A 106 18.92 7.97 13.95
CA ASP A 106 18.32 7.41 12.74
C ASP A 106 17.42 8.44 12.03
N VAL A 107 16.57 9.14 12.78
CA VAL A 107 15.69 10.20 12.26
C VAL A 107 16.51 11.38 11.75
N ILE A 108 17.58 11.76 12.45
CA ILE A 108 18.49 12.82 12.00
C ILE A 108 19.14 12.43 10.68
N ARG A 109 19.68 11.22 10.57
CA ARG A 109 20.26 10.69 9.33
C ARG A 109 19.27 10.78 8.17
N ASP A 110 18.07 10.23 8.37
CA ASP A 110 17.06 10.14 7.32
C ASP A 110 16.55 11.54 6.91
N ALA A 111 16.50 12.49 7.85
CA ALA A 111 16.08 13.87 7.57
C ALA A 111 17.16 14.71 6.87
N THR A 112 18.45 14.49 7.18
CA THR A 112 19.54 15.29 6.59
C THR A 112 20.04 14.71 5.28
N ASN A 113 20.08 13.39 5.14
CA ASN A 113 20.60 12.68 3.96
C ASN A 113 19.65 11.55 3.52
N PRO A 114 18.43 11.86 3.05
CA PRO A 114 17.42 10.84 2.74
C PRO A 114 17.80 9.88 1.61
N ARG A 115 18.80 10.21 0.77
CA ARG A 115 19.22 9.39 -0.38
C ARG A 115 20.44 8.53 -0.12
N ASP A 116 21.34 9.01 0.73
CA ASP A 116 22.68 8.44 0.87
C ASP A 116 22.79 7.55 2.11
N ASN A 117 21.77 7.50 2.98
CA ASN A 117 21.74 6.69 4.21
C ASN A 117 23.00 6.89 5.09
N ILE A 118 23.58 8.09 5.06
CA ILE A 118 24.76 8.47 5.85
C ILE A 118 24.40 9.50 6.91
N LEU A 119 24.87 9.27 8.14
CA LEU A 119 24.84 10.29 9.18
C LEU A 119 26.13 11.11 9.08
N GLN A 120 26.00 12.42 8.94
CA GLN A 120 27.14 13.33 8.91
C GLN A 120 26.93 14.53 9.82
N GLY A 121 28.02 15.01 10.43
CA GLY A 121 27.99 16.18 11.29
C GLY A 121 29.33 16.92 11.30
N THR A 122 29.26 18.22 11.58
CA THR A 122 30.43 19.08 11.71
C THR A 122 30.97 19.02 13.13
N LEU A 123 32.29 18.93 13.29
CA LEU A 123 32.91 18.91 14.60
C LEU A 123 33.19 20.32 15.10
N GLN A 124 32.86 20.56 16.37
CA GLN A 124 33.05 21.82 17.07
C GLN A 124 33.83 21.61 18.37
N ASN A 125 34.61 22.62 18.77
CA ASN A 125 35.36 22.62 20.03
C ASN A 125 36.25 21.38 20.23
N VAL A 126 36.91 20.93 19.15
CA VAL A 126 37.72 19.72 19.15
C VAL A 126 39.01 19.93 19.95
N THR A 127 39.22 19.07 20.96
CA THR A 127 40.45 19.00 21.74
C THR A 127 41.09 17.63 21.54
N ILE A 128 42.30 17.61 20.99
CA ILE A 128 43.06 16.40 20.68
C ILE A 128 43.88 15.98 21.92
N SER A 129 43.96 14.68 22.19
CA SER A 129 44.79 14.12 23.25
C SER A 129 46.29 14.32 22.95
N GLY A 130 47.13 14.34 23.99
CA GLY A 130 48.57 14.61 23.85
C GLY A 130 49.34 13.60 22.98
N ASP A 131 48.79 12.40 22.78
CA ASP A 131 49.31 11.35 21.89
C ASP A 131 48.68 11.35 20.48
N GLY A 132 47.71 12.23 20.23
CA GLY A 132 47.06 12.40 18.92
C GLY A 132 46.10 11.29 18.53
N THR A 133 45.90 10.27 19.37
CA THR A 133 45.10 9.07 19.05
C THR A 133 43.61 9.25 19.37
N ALA A 134 43.24 10.26 20.14
CA ALA A 134 41.85 10.57 20.46
C ALA A 134 41.59 12.07 20.39
N ALA A 135 40.32 12.43 20.14
CA ALA A 135 39.83 13.79 20.29
C ALA A 135 38.50 13.79 21.03
N THR A 136 38.22 14.88 21.74
CA THR A 136 36.92 15.14 22.37
C THR A 136 36.35 16.42 21.78
N GLY A 137 35.04 16.47 21.57
CA GLY A 137 34.40 17.64 20.98
C GLY A 137 32.90 17.48 20.89
N GLY A 138 32.26 18.40 20.18
CA GLY A 138 30.85 18.37 19.89
C GLY A 138 30.58 18.04 18.43
N LEU A 139 29.67 17.11 18.15
CA LEU A 139 29.20 16.78 16.80
C LEU A 139 27.88 17.52 16.53
N GLN A 140 27.92 18.49 15.63
CA GLN A 140 26.77 19.29 15.23
C GLN A 140 26.18 18.76 13.93
N PHE A 141 24.92 18.33 13.99
CA PHE A 141 24.16 17.90 12.81
C PHE A 141 23.51 19.09 12.10
N ALA A 142 23.17 18.89 10.82
CA ALA A 142 22.33 19.83 10.09
C ALA A 142 20.93 19.93 10.75
N PRO A 143 20.28 21.10 10.73
CA PRO A 143 19.04 21.30 11.45
C PRO A 143 17.90 20.43 10.90
N VAL A 144 17.32 19.60 11.77
CA VAL A 144 16.20 18.71 11.48
C VAL A 144 14.89 19.40 11.80
N ARG A 145 14.02 19.53 10.80
CA ARG A 145 12.69 20.15 10.91
C ARG A 145 11.70 19.44 9.99
N PHE A 146 10.42 19.48 10.35
CA PHE A 146 9.32 19.01 9.51
C PHE A 146 9.45 17.54 9.06
N VAL A 147 9.93 16.67 9.95
CA VAL A 147 10.18 15.24 9.65
C VAL A 147 8.89 14.55 9.23
N LYS A 148 7.80 14.75 9.98
CA LYS A 148 6.52 14.09 9.70
C LYS A 148 5.85 14.65 8.46
N MET A 149 5.90 15.98 8.27
CA MET A 149 5.39 16.64 7.06
C MET A 149 6.15 16.17 5.81
N GLY A 150 7.47 16.04 5.89
CA GLY A 150 8.29 15.48 4.82
C GLY A 150 7.88 14.05 4.48
N ALA A 151 7.77 13.18 5.49
CA ALA A 151 7.38 11.79 5.31
C ALA A 151 5.99 11.62 4.65
N ILE A 152 4.99 12.42 5.06
CA ILE A 152 3.66 12.39 4.42
C ILE A 152 3.72 12.84 2.97
N THR A 153 4.52 13.87 2.66
CA THR A 153 4.66 14.39 1.30
C THR A 153 5.31 13.35 0.39
N THR A 154 6.40 12.72 0.84
CA THR A 154 7.08 11.65 0.12
C THR A 154 6.13 10.47 -0.11
N ALA A 155 5.45 10.00 0.94
CA ALA A 155 4.48 8.91 0.83
C ALA A 155 3.37 9.24 -0.19
N ALA A 156 2.88 10.48 -0.24
CA ALA A 156 1.87 10.87 -1.22
C ALA A 156 2.37 10.76 -2.67
N ILE A 157 3.64 11.09 -2.92
CA ILE A 157 4.26 10.95 -4.25
C ILE A 157 4.48 9.47 -4.58
N ASP A 158 5.02 8.69 -3.64
CA ASP A 158 5.26 7.26 -3.83
C ASP A 158 3.95 6.51 -4.13
N PHE A 159 2.87 6.83 -3.41
CA PHE A 159 1.55 6.24 -3.68
C PHE A 159 0.98 6.64 -5.04
N ALA A 160 1.31 7.83 -5.56
CA ALA A 160 0.91 8.21 -6.91
C ALA A 160 1.61 7.34 -7.97
N GLU A 161 2.89 7.03 -7.79
CA GLU A 161 3.64 6.12 -8.66
C GLU A 161 3.08 4.68 -8.61
N VAL A 162 2.79 4.19 -7.39
CA VAL A 162 2.16 2.89 -7.18
C VAL A 162 0.80 2.84 -7.90
N ALA A 163 -0.03 3.88 -7.78
CA ALA A 163 -1.34 3.95 -8.43
C ALA A 163 -1.22 3.88 -9.96
N VAL A 164 -0.27 4.59 -10.57
CA VAL A 164 -0.02 4.56 -12.01
C VAL A 164 0.44 3.16 -12.45
N THR A 165 1.36 2.56 -11.71
CA THR A 165 1.86 1.20 -11.98
C THR A 165 0.74 0.17 -11.97
N ILE A 166 -0.13 0.23 -10.96
CA ILE A 166 -1.31 -0.63 -10.86
C ILE A 166 -2.27 -0.39 -12.03
N ALA A 167 -2.56 0.87 -12.35
CA ALA A 167 -3.50 1.21 -13.42
C ALA A 167 -3.04 0.67 -14.79
N ILE A 168 -1.75 0.86 -15.14
CA ILE A 168 -1.18 0.35 -16.39
C ILE A 168 -1.21 -1.18 -16.42
N GLY A 169 -0.85 -1.83 -15.30
CA GLY A 169 -0.92 -3.29 -15.18
C GLY A 169 -2.35 -3.82 -15.38
N LEU A 170 -3.34 -3.17 -14.78
CA LEU A 170 -4.75 -3.54 -14.94
C LEU A 170 -5.23 -3.36 -16.38
N ILE A 171 -4.88 -2.27 -17.06
CA ILE A 171 -5.24 -2.05 -18.47
C ILE A 171 -4.79 -3.23 -19.34
N GLY A 172 -3.53 -3.67 -19.20
CA GLY A 172 -3.01 -4.79 -19.99
C GLY A 172 -3.79 -6.09 -19.79
N VAL A 173 -4.10 -6.41 -18.53
CA VAL A 173 -4.87 -7.61 -18.18
C VAL A 173 -6.31 -7.53 -18.67
N LEU A 174 -6.98 -6.37 -18.51
CA LEU A 174 -8.34 -6.14 -18.99
C LEU A 174 -8.43 -6.33 -20.51
N VAL A 175 -7.54 -5.69 -21.27
CA VAL A 175 -7.52 -5.78 -22.74
C VAL A 175 -7.36 -7.23 -23.19
N LEU A 176 -6.46 -7.99 -22.56
CA LEU A 176 -6.24 -9.40 -22.89
C LEU A 176 -7.50 -10.25 -22.68
N PHE A 177 -8.09 -10.20 -21.48
CA PHE A 177 -9.22 -11.06 -21.15
C PHE A 177 -10.52 -10.66 -21.84
N LEU A 178 -10.77 -9.36 -22.01
CA LEU A 178 -11.93 -8.87 -22.74
C LEU A 178 -11.79 -9.18 -24.24
N GLY A 179 -10.60 -9.01 -24.83
CA GLY A 179 -10.33 -9.41 -26.21
C GLY A 179 -10.54 -10.89 -26.46
N LEU A 180 -10.01 -11.76 -25.57
CA LEU A 180 -10.25 -13.21 -25.64
C LEU A 180 -11.73 -13.56 -25.49
N SER A 181 -12.44 -12.86 -24.60
CA SER A 181 -13.88 -13.06 -24.42
C SER A 181 -14.67 -12.68 -25.65
N LYS A 182 -14.27 -11.62 -26.36
CA LYS A 182 -14.93 -11.24 -27.61
C LYS A 182 -14.79 -12.34 -28.67
N ILE A 183 -13.61 -12.94 -28.80
CA ILE A 183 -13.39 -14.10 -29.68
C ILE A 183 -14.26 -15.29 -29.25
N ALA A 184 -14.35 -15.57 -27.95
CA ALA A 184 -15.19 -16.65 -27.42
C ALA A 184 -16.70 -16.39 -27.59
N GLU A 185 -17.12 -15.13 -27.55
CA GLU A 185 -18.49 -14.70 -27.85
C GLU A 185 -18.86 -15.01 -29.29
N ASP A 186 -18.03 -14.54 -30.22
CA ASP A 186 -18.22 -14.70 -31.67
C ASP A 186 -18.14 -16.18 -32.07
N ALA A 187 -17.35 -17.00 -31.35
CA ALA A 187 -17.30 -18.45 -31.51
C ALA A 187 -18.50 -19.20 -30.88
N GLY A 188 -19.42 -18.50 -30.20
CA GLY A 188 -20.58 -19.09 -29.53
C GLY A 188 -20.29 -19.86 -28.22
N ILE A 189 -19.05 -19.82 -27.74
CA ILE A 189 -18.61 -20.54 -26.52
C ILE A 189 -19.32 -19.96 -25.29
N ILE A 190 -19.42 -18.62 -25.20
CA ILE A 190 -20.09 -17.95 -24.08
C ILE A 190 -21.57 -18.36 -24.02
N HIS A 191 -22.26 -18.43 -25.16
CA HIS A 191 -23.66 -18.84 -25.23
C HIS A 191 -23.86 -20.28 -24.73
N ALA A 192 -22.94 -21.20 -25.04
CA ALA A 192 -22.96 -22.57 -24.54
C ALA A 192 -22.74 -22.61 -23.01
N LEU A 193 -21.77 -21.84 -22.51
CA LEU A 193 -21.50 -21.73 -21.07
C LEU A 193 -22.71 -21.18 -20.32
N VAL A 194 -23.33 -20.10 -20.81
CA VAL A 194 -24.53 -19.51 -20.20
C VAL A 194 -25.64 -20.55 -20.12
N LYS A 195 -25.90 -21.31 -21.18
CA LYS A 195 -26.92 -22.38 -21.15
C LYS A 195 -26.62 -23.44 -20.08
N LEU A 196 -25.36 -23.79 -19.88
CA LEU A 196 -24.93 -24.76 -18.88
C LEU A 196 -25.15 -24.26 -17.44
N VAL A 197 -24.80 -23.01 -17.16
CA VAL A 197 -24.87 -22.44 -15.79
C VAL A 197 -26.21 -21.76 -15.48
N ARG A 198 -27.06 -21.54 -16.48
CA ARG A 198 -28.41 -20.95 -16.37
C ARG A 198 -29.25 -21.49 -15.21
N PRO A 199 -29.35 -22.81 -14.93
CA PRO A 199 -30.18 -23.31 -13.84
C PRO A 199 -29.74 -22.80 -12.46
N VAL A 200 -28.44 -22.50 -12.29
CA VAL A 200 -27.87 -21.99 -11.04
C VAL A 200 -27.95 -20.46 -10.97
N LEU A 201 -27.67 -19.75 -12.08
CA LEU A 201 -27.61 -18.29 -12.08
C LEU A 201 -28.98 -17.61 -12.17
N ARG A 202 -29.93 -18.18 -12.92
CA ARG A 202 -31.26 -17.56 -13.12
C ARG A 202 -32.02 -17.32 -11.79
N PRO A 203 -32.01 -18.24 -10.80
CA PRO A 203 -32.63 -17.97 -9.50
C PRO A 203 -31.90 -16.92 -8.65
N LEU A 204 -30.63 -16.62 -8.95
CA LEU A 204 -29.84 -15.60 -8.24
C LEU A 204 -30.03 -14.21 -8.86
N PHE A 205 -30.25 -14.15 -10.17
CA PHE A 205 -30.39 -12.92 -10.94
C PHE A 205 -31.72 -12.88 -11.71
N PRO A 206 -32.87 -12.76 -11.01
CA PRO A 206 -34.19 -12.82 -11.63
C PRO A 206 -34.50 -11.62 -12.53
N ASP A 207 -33.86 -10.48 -12.30
CA ASP A 207 -34.14 -9.22 -12.99
C ASP A 207 -33.43 -9.10 -14.35
N ILE A 208 -32.51 -10.03 -14.67
CA ILE A 208 -31.75 -10.00 -15.92
C ILE A 208 -32.59 -10.68 -17.03
N PRO A 209 -32.87 -9.99 -18.15
CA PRO A 209 -33.60 -10.58 -19.27
C PRO A 209 -32.93 -11.85 -19.80
N PRO A 210 -33.71 -12.82 -20.33
CA PRO A 210 -33.15 -13.91 -21.10
C PRO A 210 -32.26 -13.36 -22.22
N ASP A 211 -31.07 -13.95 -22.38
CA ASP A 211 -30.11 -13.63 -23.46
C ASP A 211 -29.41 -12.26 -23.37
N HIS A 212 -29.55 -11.53 -22.25
CA HIS A 212 -28.74 -10.33 -21.99
C HIS A 212 -27.25 -10.68 -21.74
N PRO A 213 -26.28 -9.94 -22.32
CA PRO A 213 -24.84 -10.22 -22.18
C PRO A 213 -24.34 -10.23 -20.74
N ALA A 214 -24.97 -9.48 -19.83
CA ALA A 214 -24.70 -9.50 -18.39
C ALA A 214 -24.63 -10.93 -17.82
N MET A 215 -25.51 -11.84 -18.26
CA MET A 215 -25.51 -13.22 -17.75
C MET A 215 -24.24 -13.98 -18.16
N GLY A 216 -23.71 -13.72 -19.37
CA GLY A 216 -22.46 -14.29 -19.85
C GLY A 216 -21.24 -13.79 -19.08
N MET A 217 -21.18 -12.48 -18.84
CA MET A 217 -20.07 -11.89 -18.07
C MET A 217 -20.10 -12.32 -16.61
N ILE A 218 -21.28 -12.42 -15.98
CA ILE A 218 -21.43 -12.99 -14.64
C ILE A 218 -20.96 -14.46 -14.62
N ALA A 219 -21.35 -15.25 -15.62
CA ALA A 219 -20.93 -16.65 -15.72
C ALA A 219 -19.40 -16.76 -15.85
N LEU A 220 -18.76 -15.94 -16.68
CA LEU A 220 -17.31 -15.91 -16.84
C LEU A 220 -16.59 -15.44 -15.57
N ASN A 221 -17.09 -14.41 -14.91
CA ASN A 221 -16.55 -13.92 -13.64
C ASN A 221 -16.60 -15.00 -12.55
N LEU A 222 -17.75 -15.65 -12.37
CA LEU A 222 -17.91 -16.73 -11.39
C LEU A 222 -17.08 -17.96 -11.78
N ALA A 223 -17.01 -18.31 -13.06
CA ALA A 223 -16.17 -19.42 -13.53
C ALA A 223 -14.68 -19.14 -13.25
N ALA A 224 -14.19 -17.94 -13.57
CA ALA A 224 -12.81 -17.55 -13.28
C ALA A 224 -12.52 -17.63 -11.77
N ASN A 225 -13.44 -17.14 -10.93
CA ASN A 225 -13.35 -17.26 -9.48
C ASN A 225 -13.44 -18.70 -8.98
N VAL A 226 -14.17 -19.60 -9.63
CA VAL A 226 -14.28 -21.01 -9.21
C VAL A 226 -13.05 -21.83 -9.63
N PHE A 227 -12.45 -21.53 -10.78
CA PHE A 227 -11.30 -22.26 -11.35
C PHE A 227 -9.92 -21.71 -10.97
N GLY A 228 -9.86 -20.57 -10.29
CA GLY A 228 -8.62 -20.05 -9.70
C GLY A 228 -7.90 -19.09 -10.63
N LEU A 229 -8.62 -18.63 -11.66
CA LEU A 229 -8.14 -17.68 -12.65
C LEU A 229 -8.40 -16.25 -12.16
N GLY A 230 -7.91 -15.92 -10.95
CA GLY A 230 -8.18 -14.64 -10.30
C GLY A 230 -7.81 -13.42 -11.15
N ASN A 231 -6.73 -13.55 -11.94
CA ASN A 231 -6.30 -12.51 -12.90
C ASN A 231 -7.35 -12.21 -14.00
N ALA A 232 -8.23 -13.16 -14.29
CA ALA A 232 -9.32 -13.02 -15.26
C ALA A 232 -10.65 -12.57 -14.62
N ALA A 233 -10.86 -12.91 -13.34
CA ALA A 233 -12.14 -12.70 -12.68
C ALA A 233 -12.51 -11.22 -12.55
N THR A 234 -11.56 -10.37 -12.15
CA THR A 234 -11.77 -8.92 -12.01
C THR A 234 -12.22 -8.26 -13.32
N PRO A 235 -11.57 -8.49 -14.49
CA PRO A 235 -12.06 -7.99 -15.78
C PRO A 235 -13.52 -8.34 -16.07
N PHE A 236 -13.88 -9.60 -15.89
CA PHE A 236 -15.25 -10.07 -16.15
C PHE A 236 -16.23 -9.50 -15.13
N GLY A 237 -15.81 -9.29 -13.89
CA GLY A 237 -16.63 -8.68 -12.84
C GLY A 237 -16.94 -7.21 -13.15
N ILE A 238 -15.94 -6.43 -13.57
CA ILE A 238 -16.13 -5.04 -13.99
C ILE A 238 -17.07 -4.99 -15.20
N LYS A 239 -16.81 -5.81 -16.23
CA LYS A 239 -17.67 -5.84 -17.42
C LYS A 239 -19.10 -6.30 -17.08
N ALA A 240 -19.26 -7.28 -16.19
CA ALA A 240 -20.58 -7.69 -15.69
C ALA A 240 -21.31 -6.55 -14.96
N MET A 241 -20.61 -5.74 -14.15
CA MET A 241 -21.21 -4.57 -13.51
C MET A 241 -21.62 -3.50 -14.52
N GLU A 242 -20.82 -3.25 -15.56
CA GLU A 242 -21.19 -2.35 -16.67
C GLU A 242 -22.47 -2.84 -17.38
N GLU A 243 -22.55 -4.13 -17.71
CA GLU A 243 -23.73 -4.72 -18.34
C GLU A 243 -24.96 -4.75 -17.41
N LEU A 244 -24.77 -4.83 -16.09
CA LEU A 244 -25.87 -4.65 -15.13
C LEU A 244 -26.31 -3.18 -15.04
N GLN A 245 -25.39 -2.25 -15.24
CA GLN A 245 -25.66 -0.81 -15.19
C GLN A 245 -26.52 -0.36 -16.38
N THR A 246 -26.42 -1.00 -17.54
CA THR A 246 -27.33 -0.71 -18.68
C THR A 246 -28.78 -1.06 -18.39
N LEU A 247 -29.01 -2.01 -17.48
CA LEU A 247 -30.34 -2.42 -17.00
C LEU A 247 -30.81 -1.59 -15.79
N ASN A 248 -29.99 -0.68 -15.28
CA ASN A 248 -30.29 0.09 -14.08
C ASN A 248 -31.05 1.39 -14.41
N PRO A 249 -32.32 1.54 -13.98
CA PRO A 249 -33.08 2.76 -14.24
C PRO A 249 -32.61 3.96 -13.40
N GLU A 250 -31.85 3.75 -12.32
CA GLU A 250 -31.32 4.80 -11.46
C GLU A 250 -29.79 4.65 -11.33
N PRO A 251 -29.00 5.33 -12.18
CA PRO A 251 -27.55 5.08 -12.29
C PRO A 251 -26.76 5.21 -10.97
N ASP A 252 -27.20 6.08 -10.07
CA ASP A 252 -26.52 6.36 -8.79
C ASP A 252 -26.88 5.36 -7.67
N THR A 253 -27.78 4.42 -7.92
CA THR A 253 -28.26 3.45 -6.92
C THR A 253 -28.09 2.02 -7.42
N ALA A 254 -27.45 1.16 -6.63
CA ALA A 254 -27.22 -0.23 -7.00
C ALA A 254 -28.52 -1.07 -7.01
N THR A 255 -28.67 -1.94 -8.00
CA THR A 255 -29.76 -2.93 -8.07
C THR A 255 -29.46 -4.17 -7.22
N ASP A 256 -30.50 -4.97 -6.91
CA ASP A 256 -30.34 -6.25 -6.21
C ASP A 256 -29.38 -7.20 -6.94
N SER A 257 -29.39 -7.18 -8.29
CA SER A 257 -28.47 -7.97 -9.11
C SER A 257 -27.01 -7.54 -8.93
N MET A 258 -26.73 -6.24 -8.85
CA MET A 258 -25.36 -5.75 -8.57
C MET A 258 -24.92 -6.13 -7.16
N ALA A 259 -25.79 -5.96 -6.16
CA ALA A 259 -25.49 -6.36 -4.79
C ALA A 259 -25.23 -7.87 -4.66
N MET A 260 -26.02 -8.70 -5.36
CA MET A 260 -25.80 -10.15 -5.43
C MET A 260 -24.46 -10.48 -6.07
N LEU A 261 -24.11 -9.89 -7.22
CA LEU A 261 -22.83 -10.13 -7.88
C LEU A 261 -21.65 -9.79 -6.96
N LEU A 262 -21.73 -8.66 -6.25
CA LEU A 262 -20.71 -8.26 -5.28
C LEU A 262 -20.62 -9.25 -4.10
N ALA A 263 -21.75 -9.70 -3.57
CA ALA A 263 -21.80 -10.69 -2.49
C ALA A 263 -21.16 -12.03 -2.91
N LEU A 264 -21.43 -12.49 -4.14
CA LEU A 264 -20.83 -13.72 -4.68
C LEU A 264 -19.31 -13.57 -4.85
N ASN A 265 -18.83 -12.44 -5.39
CA ASN A 265 -17.39 -12.18 -5.54
C ASN A 265 -16.69 -12.04 -4.17
N THR A 266 -17.36 -11.47 -3.17
CA THR A 266 -16.80 -11.34 -1.81
C THR A 266 -16.68 -12.69 -1.10
N ALA A 267 -17.65 -13.58 -1.31
CA ALA A 267 -17.63 -14.92 -0.72
C ALA A 267 -16.60 -15.85 -1.39
N SER A 268 -16.25 -15.59 -2.65
CA SER A 268 -15.16 -16.21 -3.43
C SER A 268 -14.95 -17.70 -3.16
N VAL A 269 -15.79 -18.56 -3.77
CA VAL A 269 -15.61 -20.02 -3.68
C VAL A 269 -14.67 -20.50 -4.75
N GLN A 270 -13.65 -21.25 -4.33
CA GLN A 270 -12.57 -21.72 -5.15
C GLN A 270 -12.54 -23.26 -5.14
N LEU A 271 -12.87 -23.92 -6.26
CA LEU A 271 -12.90 -25.39 -6.38
C LEU A 271 -11.56 -26.00 -6.81
N ILE A 272 -10.64 -25.17 -7.30
CA ILE A 272 -9.28 -25.58 -7.63
C ILE A 272 -8.35 -24.74 -6.77
N PRO A 273 -7.44 -25.35 -5.98
CA PRO A 273 -6.49 -24.58 -5.19
C PRO A 273 -5.74 -23.59 -6.09
N PRO A 274 -5.59 -22.32 -5.68
CA PRO A 274 -4.81 -21.35 -6.45
C PRO A 274 -3.41 -21.92 -6.72
N ILE A 275 -2.91 -21.75 -7.95
CA ILE A 275 -1.57 -22.22 -8.34
C ILE A 275 -0.50 -21.66 -7.39
N THR A 276 -0.68 -20.43 -6.91
CA THR A 276 0.18 -19.80 -5.90
C THR A 276 0.21 -20.57 -4.58
N LEU A 277 -0.93 -21.07 -4.10
CA LEU A 277 -1.00 -21.88 -2.89
C LEU A 277 -0.23 -23.20 -3.05
N ILE A 278 -0.39 -23.85 -4.20
CA ILE A 278 0.35 -25.08 -4.56
C ILE A 278 1.85 -24.78 -4.66
N ALA A 279 2.22 -23.66 -5.28
CA ALA A 279 3.62 -23.27 -5.46
C ALA A 279 4.34 -23.00 -4.12
N ILE A 280 3.61 -22.48 -3.12
CA ILE A 280 4.18 -22.16 -1.80
C ILE A 280 4.21 -23.40 -0.88
N LEU A 281 3.12 -24.17 -0.85
CA LEU A 281 2.94 -25.25 0.15
C LEU A 281 3.24 -26.66 -0.40
N GLY A 282 3.36 -26.82 -1.72
CA GLY A 282 3.59 -28.12 -2.34
C GLY A 282 2.51 -29.14 -1.94
N ILE A 283 2.94 -30.31 -1.45
CA ILE A 283 2.06 -31.43 -1.08
C ILE A 283 1.20 -31.09 0.16
N GLU A 284 1.67 -30.19 1.03
CA GLU A 284 0.94 -29.76 2.24
C GLU A 284 -0.32 -28.94 1.91
N THR A 285 -0.49 -28.49 0.66
CA THR A 285 -1.70 -27.80 0.18
C THR A 285 -2.98 -28.58 0.54
N ASN A 286 -2.93 -29.91 0.53
CA ASN A 286 -4.09 -30.75 0.80
C ASN A 286 -4.64 -30.55 2.23
N ASN A 287 -3.78 -30.24 3.19
CA ASN A 287 -4.17 -30.09 4.61
C ASN A 287 -4.94 -28.79 4.86
N VAL A 288 -4.66 -27.74 4.08
CA VAL A 288 -5.33 -26.43 4.20
C VAL A 288 -6.48 -26.26 3.21
N TYR A 289 -6.44 -26.96 2.08
CA TYR A 289 -7.40 -26.76 1.00
C TYR A 289 -8.83 -27.14 1.39
N PHE A 290 -9.05 -28.30 2.00
CA PHE A 290 -10.39 -28.73 2.38
C PHE A 290 -11.05 -27.77 3.41
N PRO A 291 -10.37 -27.34 4.49
CA PRO A 291 -10.91 -26.30 5.37
C PRO A 291 -11.30 -25.00 4.64
N ILE A 292 -10.46 -24.54 3.70
CA ILE A 292 -10.74 -23.34 2.90
C ILE A 292 -11.98 -23.55 2.04
N LEU A 293 -12.08 -24.70 1.36
CA LEU A 293 -13.23 -25.04 0.52
C LEU A 293 -14.54 -25.06 1.32
N PHE A 294 -14.57 -25.73 2.47
CA PHE A 294 -15.77 -25.78 3.30
C PHE A 294 -16.15 -24.40 3.86
N THR A 295 -15.16 -23.62 4.29
CA THR A 295 -15.39 -22.28 4.83
C THR A 295 -15.92 -21.33 3.76
N THR A 296 -15.37 -21.37 2.54
CA THR A 296 -15.82 -20.52 1.43
C THR A 296 -17.19 -20.92 0.92
N ILE A 297 -17.52 -22.22 0.84
CA ILE A 297 -18.89 -22.66 0.53
C ILE A 297 -19.88 -22.15 1.58
N GLY A 298 -19.53 -22.24 2.87
CA GLY A 298 -20.33 -21.68 3.96
C GLY A 298 -20.54 -20.17 3.80
N SER A 299 -19.46 -19.43 3.52
CA SER A 299 -19.49 -17.99 3.23
C SER A 299 -20.41 -17.66 2.07
N LEU A 300 -20.37 -18.43 0.98
CA LEU A 300 -21.22 -18.24 -0.19
C LEU A 300 -22.69 -18.42 0.12
N ILE A 301 -23.04 -19.46 0.87
CA ILE A 301 -24.42 -19.69 1.30
C ILE A 301 -24.91 -18.51 2.13
N VAL A 302 -24.11 -18.06 3.11
CA VAL A 302 -24.44 -16.92 3.96
C VAL A 302 -24.58 -15.65 3.11
N ALA A 303 -23.68 -15.40 2.16
CA ALA A 303 -23.72 -14.23 1.29
C ALA A 303 -24.99 -14.20 0.42
N ILE A 304 -25.37 -15.33 -0.19
CA ILE A 304 -26.60 -15.44 -0.99
C ILE A 304 -27.84 -15.23 -0.11
N LEU A 305 -27.89 -15.87 1.06
CA LEU A 305 -29.02 -15.75 2.00
C LEU A 305 -29.13 -14.33 2.54
N ALA A 306 -28.02 -13.69 2.88
CA ALA A 306 -27.98 -12.31 3.34
C ALA A 306 -28.43 -11.35 2.24
N ALA A 307 -27.88 -11.45 1.03
CA ALA A 307 -28.28 -10.59 -0.09
C ALA A 307 -29.78 -10.71 -0.40
N LYS A 308 -30.32 -11.94 -0.48
CA LYS A 308 -31.76 -12.18 -0.68
C LYS A 308 -32.62 -11.79 0.51
N GLY A 309 -32.11 -11.94 1.73
CA GLY A 309 -32.82 -11.60 2.96
C GLY A 309 -32.95 -10.09 3.12
N LEU A 310 -31.85 -9.37 2.92
CA LEU A 310 -31.81 -7.92 3.00
C LEU A 310 -32.65 -7.29 1.89
N SER A 311 -32.60 -7.78 0.64
CA SER A 311 -33.40 -7.22 -0.45
C SER A 311 -34.91 -7.24 -0.19
N LYS A 312 -35.39 -8.20 0.62
CA LYS A 312 -36.80 -8.31 1.02
C LYS A 312 -37.21 -7.36 2.13
N LEU A 313 -36.28 -6.81 2.92
CA LEU A 313 -36.62 -5.89 3.99
C LEU A 313 -37.15 -4.57 3.43
N ARG A 314 -38.16 -3.99 4.09
CA ARG A 314 -38.85 -2.77 3.63
C ARG A 314 -37.90 -1.62 3.31
N ARG A 315 -36.82 -1.47 4.11
CA ARG A 315 -35.83 -0.40 3.94
C ARG A 315 -35.06 -0.52 2.62
N TYR A 316 -34.57 -1.70 2.27
CA TYR A 316 -33.78 -1.93 1.06
C TYR A 316 -34.67 -2.08 -0.17
N ARG A 317 -35.84 -2.71 -0.03
CA ARG A 317 -36.83 -2.77 -1.10
C ARG A 317 -37.29 -1.38 -1.55
N ALA A 318 -37.39 -0.43 -0.62
CA ALA A 318 -37.75 0.95 -0.94
C ALA A 318 -36.69 1.66 -1.78
N THR A 319 -35.41 1.30 -1.65
CA THR A 319 -34.30 1.89 -2.39
C THR A 319 -33.92 1.12 -3.66
N ASN A 320 -34.53 -0.03 -3.94
CA ASN A 320 -34.21 -0.81 -5.14
C ASN A 320 -34.75 -0.09 -6.40
N PRO A 321 -33.88 0.26 -7.37
CA PRO A 321 -34.30 0.88 -8.63
C PRO A 321 -35.35 0.06 -9.42
N ASN A 322 -35.32 -1.27 -9.31
CA ASN A 322 -36.21 -2.18 -10.04
C ASN A 322 -37.60 -2.36 -9.39
N ARG A 323 -37.89 -1.70 -8.26
CA ARG A 323 -39.10 -1.95 -7.44
C ARG A 323 -40.42 -1.76 -8.19
N ASP A 324 -40.47 -0.86 -9.18
CA ASP A 324 -41.68 -0.44 -9.88
C ASP A 324 -41.86 -1.16 -11.24
N GLY A 325 -41.04 -2.18 -11.53
CA GLY A 325 -41.08 -2.90 -12.81
C GLY A 325 -40.70 -2.04 -14.03
N ARG A 326 -40.07 -0.88 -13.79
CA ARG A 326 -39.53 0.00 -14.83
C ARG A 326 -38.30 -0.66 -15.45
N THR A 327 -38.52 -1.55 -16.40
CA THR A 327 -37.44 -2.08 -17.23
C THR A 327 -37.03 -0.99 -18.23
N VAL A 328 -35.76 -0.58 -18.21
CA VAL A 328 -35.19 0.19 -19.31
C VAL A 328 -35.31 -0.67 -20.58
N PRO A 329 -35.89 -0.18 -21.69
CA PRO A 329 -35.89 -0.95 -22.94
C PRO A 329 -34.43 -1.21 -23.31
N ALA A 330 -34.10 -2.47 -23.62
CA ALA A 330 -32.77 -2.87 -24.06
C ALA A 330 -32.35 -1.92 -25.20
N VAL A 331 -31.28 -1.15 -24.97
CA VAL A 331 -30.70 -0.31 -26.01
C VAL A 331 -30.17 -1.28 -27.07
N VAL A 332 -30.91 -1.40 -28.17
CA VAL A 332 -30.42 -2.07 -29.37
C VAL A 332 -29.18 -1.28 -29.77
N SER A 333 -28.00 -1.91 -29.66
CA SER A 333 -26.77 -1.39 -30.22
C SER A 333 -26.98 -1.24 -31.72
N THR A 334 -27.35 -0.05 -32.16
CA THR A 334 -27.26 0.31 -33.57
C THR A 334 -25.79 0.38 -33.90
N ASP A 335 -25.29 -0.68 -34.53
CA ASP A 335 -24.10 -0.64 -35.36
C ASP A 335 -24.28 0.46 -36.41
N SER A 336 -23.84 1.67 -36.10
CA SER A 336 -23.51 2.70 -37.08
C SER A 336 -22.87 3.88 -36.36
N GLU A 337 -21.56 4.06 -36.52
CA GLU A 337 -20.95 5.27 -37.11
C GLU A 337 -19.42 5.25 -36.98
N GLY A 338 -18.73 5.31 -38.13
CA GLY A 338 -17.44 5.99 -38.31
C GLY A 338 -16.18 5.19 -38.10
#